data_AF-R7U7X5-F1
#
_entry.id   AF-R7U7X5-F1
#
_cell.length_a   1.000
_cell.length_b   1.000
_cell.length_c   1.000
_cell.angle_alpha   90.00
_cell.angle_beta   90.00
_cell.angle_gamma   90.00
#
_symmetry.space_group_name_H-M   'P 1'
#
loop_
_entity.id
_entity.type
_entity.pdbx_description
1 polymer ?
#
loop_
_entity_poly.entity_id
_entity_poly.type
_entity_poly.pdbx_seq_one_letter_code
_entity_poly.pdbx_strand_id
1 'polypeptide(L)'
;MAEHQEALLYLQRELEEVQRRLAEMSQQQQEQHPAAVVFQNHLLRDREERAVSREAQRISQCDGEDASQLRRYFKDLSLVGVEQRIDVFRQTASGPLRWECERHLTDHPLLGWDEIEDHLLKAFISTDHQDRLKEDLRRVRQKTHETMLSYNRRFREMARDAFPFPRNQEQERELITLYGKGLARNEVAKKLASRGWPQDLEAALRATETMEASKTVYDRFDRHEAMEIGEMTRQPQPQQPSQPSLDIQRLHSHVAKLEAKLDRMQRPPPSSRKCFNCGREGHLARNCRELNRRQVHAPRAGSVNQVHNSKN
;
A
#
# COMPACT_ATOMS: atom_id res chain seq x y z
N MET A 1 42.81 2.59 -15.77
CA MET A 1 42.60 3.39 -14.53
C MET A 1 43.31 4.74 -14.63
N ALA A 2 44.62 4.79 -14.88
CA ALA A 2 45.36 6.06 -15.02
C ALA A 2 44.87 6.95 -16.19
N GLU A 3 44.68 6.38 -17.38
CA GLU A 3 44.20 7.13 -18.57
C GLU A 3 42.79 7.72 -18.39
N HIS A 4 41.93 7.06 -17.61
CA HIS A 4 40.58 7.54 -17.30
C HIS A 4 40.60 8.69 -16.30
N GLN A 5 41.54 8.65 -15.35
CA GLN A 5 41.76 9.72 -14.38
C GLN A 5 42.29 11.00 -15.07
N GLU A 6 43.20 10.85 -16.04
CA GLU A 6 43.72 11.97 -16.84
C GLU A 6 42.64 12.60 -17.73
N ALA A 7 41.78 11.78 -18.35
CA ALA A 7 40.66 12.28 -19.14
C ALA A 7 39.64 13.09 -18.31
N LEU A 8 39.36 12.67 -17.06
CA LEU A 8 38.50 13.41 -16.15
C LEU A 8 39.11 14.76 -15.73
N LEU A 9 40.41 14.80 -15.43
CA LEU A 9 41.11 16.04 -15.09
C LEU A 9 41.14 17.03 -16.26
N TYR A 10 41.29 16.53 -17.49
CA TYR A 10 41.21 17.35 -18.70
C TYR A 10 39.83 17.98 -18.87
N LEU A 11 38.76 17.19 -18.77
CA LEU A 11 37.38 17.68 -18.87
C LEU A 11 37.02 18.66 -17.76
N GLN A 12 37.50 18.42 -16.54
CA GLN A 12 37.27 19.31 -15.41
C GLN A 12 37.93 20.68 -15.63
N ARG A 13 39.16 20.69 -16.17
CA ARG A 13 39.86 21.92 -16.52
C ARG A 13 39.22 22.67 -17.69
N GLU A 14 38.73 21.95 -18.71
CA GLU A 14 37.95 22.57 -19.79
C GLU A 14 36.64 23.17 -19.26
N LEU A 15 35.94 22.47 -18.37
CA LEU A 15 34.73 22.98 -17.73
C LEU A 15 35.03 24.26 -16.93
N GLU A 16 36.12 24.28 -16.17
CA GLU A 16 36.57 25.46 -15.43
C GLU A 16 36.94 26.62 -16.36
N GLU A 17 37.60 26.38 -17.50
CA GLU A 17 37.92 27.42 -18.50
C GLU A 17 36.65 27.97 -19.16
N VAL A 18 35.68 27.11 -19.50
CA VAL A 18 34.38 27.53 -20.04
C VAL A 18 33.59 28.35 -19.03
N GLN A 19 33.55 27.91 -17.77
CA GLN A 19 32.91 28.67 -16.68
C GLN A 19 33.57 30.03 -16.46
N ARG A 20 34.90 30.11 -16.55
CA ARG A 20 35.64 31.37 -16.44
C ARG A 20 35.28 32.34 -17.56
N ARG A 21 35.27 31.87 -18.81
CA ARG A 21 34.89 32.69 -19.97
C ARG A 21 33.44 33.15 -19.89
N LEU A 22 32.52 32.28 -19.43
CA LEU A 22 31.13 32.66 -19.18
C LEU A 22 31.01 33.74 -18.10
N ALA A 23 31.79 33.63 -17.01
CA ALA A 23 31.81 34.64 -15.95
C ALA A 23 32.36 35.98 -16.45
N GLU A 24 33.45 35.98 -17.22
CA GLU A 24 34.02 37.18 -17.84
C GLU A 24 33.03 37.85 -18.81
N MET A 25 32.33 37.06 -19.64
CA MET A 25 31.29 37.58 -20.53
C MET A 25 30.09 38.16 -19.76
N SER A 26 29.67 37.50 -18.68
CA SER A 26 28.61 38.00 -17.79
C SER A 26 29.02 39.31 -17.12
N GLN A 27 30.27 39.41 -16.66
CA GLN A 27 30.81 40.60 -16.03
C GLN A 27 30.92 41.77 -17.02
N GLN A 28 31.39 41.52 -18.24
CA GLN A 28 31.41 42.52 -19.31
C GLN A 28 30.00 43.00 -19.70
N GLN A 29 29.00 42.11 -19.77
CA GLN A 29 27.60 42.50 -19.96
C GLN A 29 27.07 43.36 -18.81
N GLN A 30 27.45 43.04 -17.57
CA GLN A 30 27.10 43.80 -16.38
C GLN A 30 27.68 45.22 -16.41
N GLU A 31 28.93 45.37 -16.85
CA GLU A 31 29.61 46.67 -16.99
C GLU A 31 29.05 47.51 -18.15
N GLN A 32 28.63 46.88 -19.24
CA GLN A 32 28.03 47.57 -20.40
C GLN A 32 26.61 48.07 -20.11
N HIS A 33 25.83 47.35 -19.30
CA HIS A 33 24.44 47.71 -18.99
C HIS A 33 24.09 47.57 -17.49
N PRO A 34 24.73 48.35 -16.59
CA PRO A 34 24.53 48.22 -15.16
C PRO A 34 23.08 48.51 -14.74
N ALA A 35 22.42 49.47 -15.39
CA ALA A 35 21.02 49.80 -15.11
C ALA A 35 20.04 48.67 -15.48
N ALA A 36 20.30 47.95 -16.58
CA ALA A 36 19.45 46.83 -17.01
C ALA A 36 19.60 45.63 -16.05
N VAL A 37 20.81 45.36 -15.57
CA VAL A 37 21.05 44.29 -14.59
C VAL A 37 20.45 44.63 -13.23
N VAL A 38 20.61 45.86 -12.74
CA VAL A 38 19.96 46.31 -11.50
C VAL A 38 18.43 46.20 -11.61
N PHE A 39 17.86 46.61 -12.74
CA PHE A 39 16.42 46.47 -13.01
C PHE A 39 15.98 45.01 -13.04
N GLN A 40 16.74 44.12 -13.70
CA GLN A 40 16.45 42.70 -13.76
C GLN A 40 16.52 42.04 -12.37
N ASN A 41 17.52 42.38 -11.56
CA ASN A 41 17.62 41.92 -10.17
C ASN A 41 16.45 42.43 -9.32
N HIS A 42 16.05 43.69 -9.50
CA HIS A 42 14.86 44.24 -8.83
C HIS A 42 13.60 43.47 -9.20
N LEU A 43 13.39 43.18 -10.49
CA LEU A 43 12.23 42.40 -10.96
C LEU A 43 12.24 40.97 -10.42
N LEU A 44 13.40 40.33 -10.32
CA LEU A 44 13.54 39.00 -9.74
C LEU A 44 13.17 39.04 -8.25
N ARG A 45 13.72 40.00 -7.50
CA ARG A 45 13.40 40.20 -6.08
C ARG A 45 11.92 40.51 -5.86
N ASP A 46 11.32 41.39 -6.67
CA ASP A 46 9.87 41.67 -6.63
C ASP A 46 9.05 40.40 -6.87
N ARG A 47 9.49 39.53 -7.79
CA ARG A 47 8.80 38.28 -8.10
C ARG A 47 8.89 37.29 -6.94
N GLU A 48 10.07 37.20 -6.31
CA GLU A 48 10.31 36.38 -5.12
C GLU A 48 9.50 36.89 -3.93
N GLU A 49 9.54 38.19 -3.63
CA GLU A 49 8.75 38.80 -2.56
C GLU A 49 7.25 38.56 -2.76
N ARG A 50 6.74 38.70 -3.99
CA ARG A 50 5.35 38.35 -4.32
C ARG A 50 5.05 36.86 -4.16
N ALA A 51 6.02 35.98 -4.41
CA ALA A 51 5.85 34.54 -4.20
C ALA A 51 5.76 34.21 -2.70
N VAL A 52 6.69 34.75 -1.91
CA VAL A 52 6.69 34.65 -0.45
C VAL A 52 5.38 35.17 0.12
N SER A 53 4.92 36.36 -0.29
CA SER A 53 3.66 36.91 0.21
C SER A 53 2.43 36.09 -0.16
N ARG A 54 2.42 35.43 -1.32
CA ARG A 54 1.32 34.51 -1.69
C ARG A 54 1.30 33.27 -0.79
N GLU A 55 2.47 32.69 -0.49
CA GLU A 55 2.53 31.55 0.42
C GLU A 55 2.21 31.97 1.87
N ALA A 56 2.67 33.15 2.31
CA ALA A 56 2.36 33.71 3.62
C ALA A 56 0.85 33.92 3.82
N GLN A 57 0.10 34.33 2.79
CA GLN A 57 -1.36 34.47 2.86
C GLN A 57 -2.10 33.15 3.09
N ARG A 58 -1.48 32.01 2.80
CA ARG A 58 -2.08 30.67 2.98
C ARG A 58 -1.88 30.13 4.38
N ILE A 59 -0.99 30.74 5.17
CA ILE A 59 -0.62 30.30 6.50
C ILE A 59 -1.21 31.26 7.53
N SER A 60 -1.80 30.71 8.59
CA SER A 60 -2.33 31.52 9.70
C SER A 60 -1.20 32.15 10.50
N GLN A 61 -1.39 33.38 10.99
CA GLN A 61 -0.43 34.00 11.91
C GLN A 61 -0.29 33.19 13.21
N CYS A 62 0.92 33.18 13.76
CA CYS A 62 1.24 32.45 14.99
C CYS A 62 2.20 33.27 15.88
N ASP A 63 1.86 33.37 17.17
CA ASP A 63 2.61 34.09 18.21
C ASP A 63 3.47 33.17 19.09
N GLY A 64 3.18 31.87 19.07
CA GLY A 64 3.85 30.83 19.85
C GLY A 64 3.23 30.57 21.23
N GLU A 65 2.08 31.16 21.58
CA GLU A 65 1.47 30.96 22.91
C GLU A 65 0.81 29.59 23.06
N ASP A 66 0.12 29.10 22.03
CA ASP A 66 -0.48 27.76 22.02
C ASP A 66 0.40 26.74 21.27
N ALA A 67 0.79 25.68 21.98
CA ALA A 67 1.60 24.59 21.42
C ALA A 67 0.90 23.84 20.28
N SER A 68 -0.44 23.75 20.30
CA SER A 68 -1.19 23.06 19.25
C SER A 68 -1.25 23.89 17.96
N GLN A 69 -1.52 25.19 18.09
CA GLN A 69 -1.42 26.16 17.00
C GLN A 69 -0.02 26.19 16.42
N LEU A 70 1.01 26.23 17.26
CA LEU A 70 2.41 26.26 16.84
C LEU A 70 2.80 25.05 15.98
N ARG A 71 2.41 23.83 16.37
CA ARG A 71 2.68 22.64 15.55
C ARG A 71 1.90 22.63 14.24
N ARG A 72 0.65 23.10 14.26
CA ARG A 72 -0.12 23.21 13.02
C ARG A 72 0.54 24.21 12.07
N TYR A 73 0.99 25.33 12.62
CA TYR A 73 1.74 26.35 11.90
C TYR A 73 3.03 25.80 11.29
N PHE A 74 3.85 25.05 12.04
CA PHE A 74 5.04 24.39 11.48
C PHE A 74 4.70 23.32 10.43
N LYS A 75 3.61 22.56 10.61
CA LYS A 75 3.12 21.63 9.58
C LYS A 75 2.74 22.37 8.29
N ASP A 76 2.09 23.52 8.40
CA ASP A 76 1.72 24.34 7.23
C ASP A 76 2.98 24.95 6.57
N LEU A 77 3.97 25.39 7.35
CA LEU A 77 5.26 25.86 6.84
C LEU A 77 6.08 24.76 6.15
N SER A 78 5.97 23.51 6.58
CA SER A 78 6.67 22.39 5.93
C SER A 78 6.26 22.19 4.47
N LEU A 79 5.08 22.69 4.08
CA LEU A 79 4.56 22.66 2.71
C LEU A 79 5.15 23.78 1.82
N VAL A 80 5.79 24.78 2.42
CA VAL A 80 6.48 25.87 1.71
C VAL A 80 7.85 25.40 1.25
N GLY A 81 8.28 25.85 0.07
CA GLY A 81 9.61 25.57 -0.45
C GLY A 81 10.72 26.06 0.48
N VAL A 82 11.78 25.25 0.65
CA VAL A 82 12.83 25.45 1.66
C VAL A 82 13.44 26.85 1.62
N GLU A 83 13.69 27.39 0.43
CA GLU A 83 14.27 28.72 0.22
C GLU A 83 13.39 29.86 0.72
N GLN A 84 12.06 29.67 0.73
CA GLN A 84 11.08 30.71 1.09
C GLN A 84 10.62 30.60 2.55
N ARG A 85 10.93 29.50 3.26
CA ARG A 85 10.38 29.22 4.60
C ARG A 85 10.72 30.31 5.62
N ILE A 86 11.96 30.80 5.63
CA ILE A 86 12.41 31.84 6.57
C ILE A 86 11.65 33.14 6.30
N ASP A 87 11.52 33.54 5.04
CA ASP A 87 10.84 34.79 4.68
C ASP A 87 9.33 34.71 4.92
N VAL A 88 8.71 33.56 4.63
CA VAL A 88 7.30 33.31 4.97
C VAL A 88 7.10 33.30 6.49
N PHE A 89 8.00 32.68 7.25
CA PHE A 89 7.97 32.70 8.71
C PHE A 89 8.06 34.13 9.24
N ARG A 90 8.98 34.95 8.73
CA ARG A 90 9.11 36.37 9.13
C ARG A 90 7.84 37.19 8.89
N GLN A 91 7.06 36.85 7.86
CA GLN A 91 5.79 37.53 7.54
C GLN A 91 4.60 37.03 8.36
N THR A 92 4.64 35.78 8.84
CA THR A 92 3.49 35.13 9.49
C THR A 92 3.66 34.90 10.99
N ALA A 93 4.90 34.82 11.49
CA ALA A 93 5.21 34.77 12.90
C ALA A 93 5.13 36.16 13.54
N SER A 94 4.61 36.21 14.76
CA SER A 94 4.49 37.43 15.56
C SER A 94 4.94 37.18 17.01
N GLY A 95 5.06 38.25 17.79
CA GLY A 95 5.29 38.14 19.23
C GLY A 95 6.58 37.39 19.64
N PRO A 96 6.53 36.63 20.75
CA PRO A 96 7.68 35.90 21.29
C PRO A 96 8.31 34.93 20.30
N LEU A 97 7.50 34.22 19.52
CA LEU A 97 7.97 33.26 18.52
C LEU A 97 8.90 33.90 17.48
N ARG A 98 8.51 35.09 16.99
CA ARG A 98 9.32 35.82 16.02
C ARG A 98 10.64 36.30 16.62
N TRP A 99 10.60 36.85 17.85
CA TRP A 99 11.80 37.37 18.49
C TRP A 99 12.83 36.28 18.78
N GLU A 100 12.37 35.11 19.23
CA GLU A 100 13.27 33.97 19.49
C GLU A 100 13.92 33.46 18.20
N CYS A 101 13.17 33.40 17.10
CA CYS A 101 13.70 33.02 15.79
C CYS A 101 14.74 34.01 15.27
N GLU A 102 14.44 35.32 15.29
CA GLU A 102 15.40 36.34 14.83
C GLU A 102 16.67 36.37 15.68
N ARG A 103 16.53 36.17 17.00
CA ARG A 103 17.68 36.02 17.90
C ARG A 103 18.53 34.82 17.51
N HIS A 104 17.90 33.66 17.32
CA HIS A 104 18.61 32.43 16.96
C HIS A 104 19.32 32.53 15.60
N LEU A 105 18.67 33.15 14.61
CA LEU A 105 19.24 33.45 13.29
C LEU A 105 20.42 34.43 13.38
N THR A 106 20.36 35.40 14.28
CA THR A 106 21.46 36.35 14.52
C THR A 106 22.68 35.64 15.11
N ASP A 107 22.44 34.73 16.06
CA ASP A 107 23.51 33.96 16.71
C ASP A 107 24.07 32.86 15.77
N HIS A 108 23.25 32.34 14.84
CA HIS A 108 23.60 31.22 13.97
C HIS A 108 23.16 31.44 12.51
N PRO A 109 23.85 32.29 11.73
CA PRO A 109 23.42 32.70 10.39
C PRO A 109 23.51 31.61 9.31
N LEU A 110 24.18 30.49 9.59
CA LEU A 110 24.40 29.39 8.63
C LEU A 110 23.48 28.18 8.86
N LEU A 111 22.60 28.22 9.88
CA LEU A 111 21.69 27.12 10.14
C LEU A 111 20.58 27.05 9.10
N GLY A 112 20.19 25.83 8.76
CA GLY A 112 19.03 25.56 7.93
C GLY A 112 17.73 25.75 8.70
N TRP A 113 16.61 25.72 7.96
CA TRP A 113 15.28 25.81 8.55
C TRP A 113 15.02 24.69 9.57
N ASP A 114 15.50 23.47 9.31
CA ASP A 114 15.19 22.31 10.13
C ASP A 114 15.80 22.43 11.54
N GLU A 115 17.01 22.98 11.67
CA GLU A 115 17.63 23.25 12.97
C GLU A 115 16.93 24.39 13.72
N ILE A 116 16.48 25.42 13.00
CA ILE A 116 15.71 26.53 13.58
C ILE A 116 14.35 26.03 14.08
N GLU A 117 13.67 25.20 13.30
CA GLU A 117 12.39 24.59 13.68
C GLU A 117 12.55 23.75 14.96
N ASP A 118 13.59 22.92 15.06
CA ASP A 118 13.87 22.14 16.27
C ASP A 118 14.14 23.02 17.49
N HIS A 119 14.91 24.11 17.35
CA HIS A 119 15.13 25.09 18.43
C HIS A 119 13.82 25.72 18.89
N LEU A 120 12.99 26.20 17.95
CA LEU A 120 11.72 26.84 18.27
C LEU A 120 10.72 25.86 18.89
N LEU A 121 10.64 24.63 18.38
CA LEU A 121 9.83 23.59 18.99
C LEU A 121 10.28 23.31 20.43
N LYS A 122 11.60 23.24 20.71
CA LYS A 122 12.09 23.03 22.08
C LYS A 122 11.85 24.23 23.00
N ALA A 123 11.97 25.45 22.48
CA ALA A 123 11.80 26.67 23.26
C ALA A 123 10.32 26.89 23.68
N PHE A 124 9.37 26.57 22.80
CA PHE A 124 7.95 26.84 23.01
C PHE A 124 7.12 25.60 23.39
N ILE A 125 7.56 24.40 23.00
CA ILE A 125 6.90 23.13 23.36
C ILE A 125 7.69 22.51 24.52
N SER A 126 7.22 22.79 25.74
CA SER A 126 7.75 22.20 26.97
C SER A 126 7.72 20.67 26.93
N THR A 127 8.63 20.02 27.68
CA THR A 127 8.61 18.57 27.93
C THR A 127 7.25 18.08 28.43
N ASP A 128 6.56 18.89 29.24
CA ASP A 128 5.20 18.64 29.74
C ASP A 128 4.18 18.45 28.60
N HIS A 129 4.36 19.17 27.49
CA HIS A 129 3.50 19.04 26.34
C HIS A 129 3.73 17.74 25.56
N GLN A 130 4.99 17.32 25.45
CA GLN A 130 5.36 16.04 24.82
C GLN A 130 4.80 14.86 25.61
N ASP A 131 4.85 14.96 26.95
CA ASP A 131 4.24 14.00 27.85
C ASP A 131 2.71 13.99 27.76
N ARG A 132 2.07 15.17 27.61
CA ARG A 132 0.63 15.26 27.30
C ARG A 132 0.26 14.53 26.01
N LEU A 133 1.02 14.68 24.93
CA LEU A 133 0.76 13.97 23.67
C LEU A 133 0.87 12.44 23.82
N LYS A 134 1.88 11.97 24.57
CA LYS A 134 2.02 10.55 24.92
C LYS A 134 0.83 10.05 25.75
N GLU A 135 0.41 10.84 26.73
CA GLU A 135 -0.73 10.51 27.58
C GLU A 135 -2.06 10.49 26.80
N ASP A 136 -2.26 11.44 25.89
CA ASP A 136 -3.40 11.45 24.97
C ASP A 136 -3.41 10.19 24.11
N LEU A 137 -2.26 9.80 23.54
CA LEU A 137 -2.13 8.57 22.75
C LEU A 137 -2.49 7.32 23.58
N ARG A 138 -2.12 7.26 24.87
CA ARG A 138 -2.48 6.15 25.76
C ARG A 138 -3.99 6.04 26.00
N ARG A 139 -4.70 7.16 25.95
CA ARG A 139 -6.16 7.27 26.15
C ARG A 139 -6.97 7.05 24.88
N VAL A 140 -6.34 7.05 23.70
CA VAL A 140 -7.03 6.81 22.43
C VAL A 140 -7.66 5.41 22.40
N ARG A 141 -8.98 5.38 22.22
CA ARG A 141 -9.77 4.17 21.98
C ARG A 141 -10.60 4.33 20.69
N GLN A 142 -10.90 3.22 20.04
CA GLN A 142 -11.82 3.19 18.89
C GLN A 142 -13.25 3.47 19.37
N LYS A 143 -13.95 4.39 18.70
CA LYS A 143 -15.35 4.71 19.01
C LYS A 143 -16.29 3.64 18.45
N THR A 144 -17.48 3.49 19.03
CA THR A 144 -18.47 2.44 18.67
C THR A 144 -18.93 2.49 17.20
N HIS A 145 -19.01 3.68 16.60
CA HIS A 145 -19.45 3.90 15.22
C HIS A 145 -18.31 4.27 14.27
N GLU A 146 -17.06 4.10 14.69
CA GLU A 146 -15.89 4.46 13.89
C GLU A 146 -15.34 3.26 13.13
N THR A 147 -15.14 3.41 11.82
CA THR A 147 -14.49 2.41 10.96
C THR A 147 -13.04 2.19 11.39
N MET A 148 -12.49 1.00 11.17
CA MET A 148 -11.08 0.78 11.54
C MET A 148 -10.15 1.70 10.76
N LEU A 149 -10.47 2.02 9.50
CA LEU A 149 -9.69 2.97 8.70
C LEU A 149 -9.61 4.37 9.33
N SER A 150 -10.74 4.90 9.83
CA SER A 150 -10.78 6.20 10.52
C SER A 150 -9.97 6.17 11.81
N TYR A 151 -10.12 5.09 12.59
CA TYR A 151 -9.36 4.88 13.81
C TYR A 151 -7.85 4.79 13.53
N ASN A 152 -7.45 4.00 12.52
CA ASN A 152 -6.07 3.82 12.11
C ASN A 152 -5.42 5.14 11.68
N ARG A 153 -6.14 5.97 10.90
CA ARG A 153 -5.66 7.30 10.51
C ARG A 153 -5.41 8.18 11.73
N ARG A 154 -6.38 8.28 12.64
CA ARG A 154 -6.24 9.10 13.86
C ARG A 154 -5.10 8.59 14.74
N PHE A 155 -5.03 7.28 14.97
CA PHE A 155 -3.96 6.69 15.78
C PHE A 155 -2.58 6.93 15.16
N ARG A 156 -2.43 6.79 13.84
CA ARG A 156 -1.19 7.05 13.12
C ARG A 156 -0.75 8.52 13.25
N GLU A 157 -1.68 9.46 13.08
CA GLU A 157 -1.41 10.90 13.22
C GLU A 157 -0.95 11.23 14.65
N MET A 158 -1.65 10.74 15.67
CA MET A 158 -1.27 10.96 17.07
C MET A 158 0.04 10.26 17.45
N ALA A 159 0.30 9.06 16.93
CA ALA A 159 1.56 8.36 17.15
C ALA A 159 2.75 9.10 16.53
N ARG A 160 2.56 9.76 15.37
CA ARG A 160 3.58 10.61 14.75
C ARG A 160 3.92 11.81 15.60
N ASP A 161 2.91 12.45 16.18
CA ASP A 161 3.11 13.65 17.00
C ASP A 161 3.70 13.28 18.39
N ALA A 162 3.31 12.14 18.98
CA ALA A 162 3.81 11.69 20.28
C ALA A 162 5.19 10.99 20.23
N PHE A 163 5.54 10.39 19.10
CA PHE A 163 6.85 9.78 18.87
C PHE A 163 7.34 10.18 17.47
N PRO A 164 8.05 11.33 17.37
CA PRO A 164 8.68 11.78 16.13
C PRO A 164 9.72 10.76 15.62
N PHE A 165 10.00 10.80 14.31
CA PHE A 165 11.06 9.97 13.71
C PHE A 165 12.45 10.60 13.96
N PRO A 166 13.52 9.79 14.08
CA PRO A 166 13.57 8.32 14.02
C PRO A 166 13.06 7.65 15.30
N ARG A 167 12.50 6.44 15.19
CA ARG A 167 11.94 5.68 16.31
C ARG A 167 12.77 4.45 16.65
N ASN A 168 12.89 4.18 17.95
CA ASN A 168 13.56 3.00 18.47
C ASN A 168 12.62 1.78 18.48
N GLN A 169 13.19 0.57 18.48
CA GLN A 169 12.40 -0.67 18.53
C GLN A 169 11.50 -0.75 19.77
N GLU A 170 11.92 -0.19 20.90
CA GLU A 170 11.09 -0.13 22.12
C GLU A 170 9.88 0.79 21.95
N GLN A 171 10.05 1.93 21.28
CA GLN A 171 8.97 2.87 20.97
C GLN A 171 7.96 2.25 19.99
N GLU A 172 8.43 1.55 18.95
CA GLU A 172 7.54 0.81 18.04
C GLU A 172 6.75 -0.27 18.78
N ARG A 173 7.38 -1.02 19.70
CA ARG A 173 6.69 -2.01 20.54
C ARG A 173 5.65 -1.38 21.47
N GLU A 174 5.95 -0.21 22.05
CA GLU A 174 4.98 0.54 22.86
C GLU A 174 3.78 0.96 21.99
N LEU A 175 4.02 1.52 20.81
CA LEU A 175 2.97 1.95 19.86
C LEU A 175 2.04 0.79 19.45
N ILE A 176 2.59 -0.37 19.12
CA ILE A 176 1.79 -1.56 18.76
C ILE A 176 0.96 -2.03 19.96
N THR A 177 1.53 -1.98 21.16
CA THR A 177 0.82 -2.35 22.40
C THR A 177 -0.33 -1.39 22.68
N LEU A 178 -0.11 -0.08 22.55
CA LEU A 178 -1.14 0.94 22.73
C LEU A 178 -2.25 0.81 21.69
N TYR A 179 -1.88 0.53 20.44
CA TYR A 179 -2.82 0.27 19.34
C TYR A 179 -3.71 -0.94 19.65
N GLY A 180 -3.13 -2.07 20.04
CA GLY A 180 -3.87 -3.28 20.40
C GLY A 180 -4.85 -3.08 21.57
N LYS A 181 -4.44 -2.33 22.60
CA LYS A 181 -5.32 -1.92 23.72
C LYS A 181 -6.44 -0.96 23.26
N GLY A 182 -6.20 -0.24 22.17
CA GLY A 182 -7.06 0.77 21.58
C GLY A 182 -8.27 0.27 20.80
N LEU A 183 -8.20 -0.96 20.31
CA LEU A 183 -9.20 -1.57 19.44
C LEU A 183 -10.51 -1.90 20.19
N ALA A 184 -11.65 -1.63 19.56
CA ALA A 184 -12.96 -1.93 20.13
C ALA A 184 -13.20 -3.44 20.26
N ARG A 185 -12.68 -4.24 19.30
CA ARG A 185 -12.82 -5.70 19.29
C ARG A 185 -11.51 -6.35 19.72
N ASN A 186 -11.51 -6.89 20.94
CA ASN A 186 -10.36 -7.61 21.51
C ASN A 186 -9.97 -8.85 20.67
N GLU A 187 -10.90 -9.42 19.89
CA GLU A 187 -10.63 -10.50 18.92
C GLU A 187 -9.58 -10.10 17.87
N VAL A 188 -9.61 -8.85 17.38
CA VAL A 188 -8.66 -8.37 16.38
C VAL A 188 -7.27 -8.24 17.00
N ALA A 189 -7.18 -7.70 18.22
CA ALA A 189 -5.93 -7.63 18.97
C ALA A 189 -5.34 -9.02 19.27
N LYS A 190 -6.18 -9.99 19.64
CA LYS A 190 -5.77 -11.39 19.85
C LYS A 190 -5.29 -12.06 18.57
N LYS A 191 -5.98 -11.82 17.44
CA LYS A 191 -5.56 -12.35 16.13
C LYS A 191 -4.21 -11.79 15.69
N LEU A 192 -3.95 -10.51 15.93
CA LEU A 192 -2.63 -9.90 15.71
C LEU A 192 -1.56 -10.58 16.57
N ALA A 193 -1.80 -10.75 17.86
CA ALA A 193 -0.85 -11.40 18.77
C ALA A 193 -0.57 -12.87 18.38
N SER A 194 -1.59 -13.61 17.93
CA SER A 194 -1.48 -15.03 17.57
C SER A 194 -0.69 -15.28 16.28
N ARG A 195 -0.68 -14.33 15.33
CA ARG A 195 0.07 -14.42 14.07
C ARG A 195 1.54 -14.00 14.21
N GLY A 196 1.98 -13.69 15.43
CA GLY A 196 3.26 -13.06 15.71
C GLY A 196 3.10 -11.54 15.76
N TRP A 197 3.63 -10.92 16.80
CA TRP A 197 3.56 -9.46 16.94
C TRP A 197 4.30 -8.79 15.78
N PRO A 198 3.65 -7.84 15.07
CA PRO A 198 4.30 -7.11 13.99
C PRO A 198 5.52 -6.35 14.52
N GLN A 199 6.53 -6.16 13.67
CA GLN A 199 7.75 -5.43 14.04
C GLN A 199 7.53 -3.91 14.06
N ASP A 200 6.62 -3.43 13.21
CA ASP A 200 6.35 -2.01 13.00
C ASP A 200 4.86 -1.69 13.19
N LEU A 201 4.55 -0.47 13.65
CA LEU A 201 3.19 0.02 13.75
C LEU A 201 2.44 -0.07 12.41
N GLU A 202 3.09 0.26 11.30
CA GLU A 202 2.44 0.26 9.98
C GLU A 202 2.06 -1.16 9.52
N ALA A 203 2.84 -2.18 9.90
CA ALA A 203 2.47 -3.57 9.65
C ALA A 203 1.23 -3.98 10.44
N ALA A 204 1.09 -3.49 11.69
CA ALA A 204 -0.10 -3.72 12.51
C ALA A 204 -1.36 -3.10 11.89
N LEU A 205 -1.27 -1.86 11.41
CA LEU A 205 -2.39 -1.13 10.79
C LEU A 205 -2.88 -1.82 9.51
N ARG A 206 -1.96 -2.25 8.63
CA ARG A 206 -2.32 -2.99 7.41
C ARG A 206 -2.98 -4.34 7.73
N ALA A 207 -2.47 -5.03 8.75
CA ALA A 207 -3.01 -6.32 9.15
C ALA A 207 -4.47 -6.20 9.66
N THR A 208 -4.81 -5.14 10.40
CA THR A 208 -6.18 -4.94 10.87
C THR A 208 -7.13 -4.51 9.76
N GLU A 209 -6.67 -3.68 8.83
CA GLU A 209 -7.46 -3.27 7.66
C GLU A 209 -7.84 -4.46 6.78
N THR A 210 -6.89 -5.35 6.50
CA THR A 210 -7.17 -6.58 5.72
C THR A 210 -8.15 -7.51 6.43
N MET A 211 -8.12 -7.59 7.76
CA MET A 211 -9.07 -8.39 8.54
C MET A 211 -10.48 -7.79 8.53
N GLU A 212 -10.62 -6.47 8.63
CA GLU A 212 -11.92 -5.79 8.51
C GLU A 212 -12.48 -5.94 7.10
N ALA A 213 -11.65 -5.73 6.06
CA ALA A 213 -12.04 -5.91 4.67
C ALA A 213 -12.47 -7.35 4.36
N SER A 214 -11.75 -8.35 4.90
CA SER A 214 -12.13 -9.76 4.74
C SER A 214 -13.48 -10.07 5.40
N LYS A 215 -13.75 -9.45 6.57
CA LYS A 215 -15.03 -9.60 7.25
C LYS A 215 -16.18 -8.93 6.48
N THR A 216 -16.00 -7.72 5.97
CA THR A 216 -17.05 -7.04 5.20
C THR A 216 -17.36 -7.77 3.89
N VAL A 217 -16.35 -8.40 3.28
CA VAL A 217 -16.53 -9.29 2.13
C VAL A 217 -17.33 -10.53 2.54
N TYR A 218 -16.99 -11.19 3.65
CA TYR A 218 -17.73 -12.36 4.15
C TYR A 218 -19.17 -12.01 4.53
N ASP A 219 -19.41 -10.91 5.25
CA ASP A 219 -20.75 -10.42 5.64
C ASP A 219 -21.61 -10.10 4.40
N ARG A 220 -20.99 -9.73 3.27
CA ARG A 220 -21.69 -9.53 1.98
C ARG A 220 -22.11 -10.85 1.33
N PHE A 221 -21.37 -11.93 1.57
CA PHE A 221 -21.78 -13.28 1.17
C PHE A 221 -22.82 -13.88 2.12
N ASP A 222 -22.75 -13.57 3.42
CA ASP A 222 -23.66 -14.09 4.46
C ASP A 222 -25.08 -13.46 4.41
N ARG A 223 -25.22 -12.25 3.86
CA ARG A 223 -26.53 -11.58 3.68
C ARG A 223 -27.45 -12.20 2.63
N HIS A 224 -27.00 -13.22 1.88
CA HIS A 224 -27.82 -13.90 0.88
C HIS A 224 -28.17 -15.36 1.19
N GLU A 225 -27.96 -15.85 2.42
CA GLU A 225 -28.42 -17.19 2.82
C GLU A 225 -28.99 -17.24 4.25
N ALA A 226 -30.00 -16.41 4.53
CA ALA A 226 -30.92 -16.65 5.63
C ALA A 226 -32.27 -17.12 5.05
N MET A 227 -32.38 -18.39 4.65
CA MET A 227 -33.68 -19.08 4.63
C MET A 227 -33.94 -19.62 6.04
N GLU A 228 -35.06 -19.23 6.62
CA GLU A 228 -35.56 -19.70 7.91
C GLU A 228 -35.56 -21.23 7.98
N ILE A 229 -34.80 -21.80 8.91
CA ILE A 229 -35.06 -23.16 9.39
C ILE A 229 -36.04 -23.01 10.56
N GLY A 230 -37.31 -22.85 10.20
CA GLY A 230 -38.47 -22.94 11.07
C GLY A 230 -38.96 -24.38 11.16
N GLU A 231 -39.15 -24.80 12.40
CA GLU A 231 -39.40 -26.15 12.89
C GLU A 231 -40.80 -26.73 12.52
N MET A 232 -40.81 -28.06 12.36
CA MET A 232 -41.95 -29.01 12.43
C MET A 232 -42.98 -29.17 11.28
N THR A 233 -43.05 -30.45 10.87
CA THR A 233 -44.22 -31.22 10.41
C THR A 233 -44.84 -30.89 9.05
N ARG A 234 -44.45 -31.69 8.06
CA ARG A 234 -45.27 -32.70 7.34
C ARG A 234 -44.50 -33.06 6.07
N GLN A 235 -44.36 -34.35 5.76
CA GLN A 235 -43.87 -34.76 4.44
C GLN A 235 -44.92 -34.39 3.38
N PRO A 236 -44.51 -33.76 2.26
CA PRO A 236 -45.11 -34.09 0.98
C PRO A 236 -44.05 -34.49 -0.05
N GLN A 237 -44.51 -35.33 -0.97
CA GLN A 237 -43.77 -36.10 -1.97
C GLN A 237 -42.86 -35.27 -2.89
N PRO A 238 -41.79 -35.87 -3.46
CA PRO A 238 -40.94 -35.21 -4.45
C PRO A 238 -41.73 -34.94 -5.74
N GLN A 239 -42.00 -33.67 -6.01
CA GLN A 239 -42.43 -33.20 -7.33
C GLN A 239 -41.22 -32.86 -8.18
N GLN A 240 -41.26 -33.30 -9.44
CA GLN A 240 -40.17 -33.29 -10.41
C GLN A 240 -39.66 -31.87 -10.70
N PRO A 241 -38.35 -31.71 -11.00
CA PRO A 241 -37.79 -30.41 -11.39
C PRO A 241 -38.38 -29.93 -12.71
N SER A 242 -38.91 -28.71 -12.70
CA SER A 242 -39.40 -27.98 -13.88
C SER A 242 -38.29 -27.92 -14.93
N GLN A 243 -38.60 -28.29 -16.18
CA GLN A 243 -37.63 -28.32 -17.25
C GLN A 243 -36.94 -26.95 -17.43
N PRO A 244 -35.60 -26.91 -17.57
CA PRO A 244 -34.90 -25.66 -17.89
C PRO A 244 -35.36 -25.18 -19.26
N SER A 245 -35.57 -23.87 -19.41
CA SER A 245 -36.08 -23.27 -20.65
C SER A 245 -35.29 -23.73 -21.87
N LEU A 246 -35.97 -23.92 -23.01
CA LEU A 246 -35.39 -24.41 -24.26
C LEU A 246 -34.16 -23.59 -24.69
N ASP A 247 -34.11 -22.31 -24.31
CA ASP A 247 -33.00 -21.41 -24.61
C ASP A 247 -31.73 -21.76 -23.82
N ILE A 248 -31.86 -22.14 -22.54
CA ILE A 248 -30.73 -22.60 -21.72
C ILE A 248 -30.16 -23.92 -22.27
N GLN A 249 -31.04 -24.84 -22.68
CA GLN A 249 -30.60 -26.11 -23.29
C GLN A 249 -29.88 -25.89 -24.62
N ARG A 250 -30.36 -24.97 -25.46
CA ARG A 250 -29.71 -24.60 -26.73
C ARG A 250 -28.34 -23.99 -26.49
N LEU A 251 -28.21 -23.09 -25.52
CA LEU A 251 -26.92 -22.49 -25.16
C LEU A 251 -25.91 -23.53 -24.68
N HIS A 252 -26.30 -24.46 -23.79
CA HIS A 252 -25.43 -25.55 -23.35
C HIS A 252 -24.97 -26.44 -24.51
N SER A 253 -25.84 -26.73 -25.46
CA SER A 253 -25.48 -27.52 -26.65
C SER A 253 -24.49 -26.78 -27.57
N HIS A 254 -24.56 -25.45 -27.63
CA HIS A 254 -23.65 -24.62 -28.42
C HIS A 254 -22.28 -24.54 -27.77
N VAL A 255 -22.22 -24.35 -26.46
CA VAL A 255 -20.97 -24.34 -25.69
C VAL A 255 -20.23 -25.67 -25.87
N ALA A 256 -20.91 -26.81 -25.69
CA ALA A 256 -20.30 -28.13 -25.88
C ALA A 256 -19.72 -28.36 -27.29
N LYS A 257 -20.38 -27.83 -28.34
CA LYS A 257 -19.88 -27.90 -29.72
C LYS A 257 -18.64 -27.05 -29.95
N LEU A 258 -18.57 -25.88 -29.31
CA LEU A 258 -17.41 -24.98 -29.41
C LEU A 258 -16.21 -25.58 -28.68
N GLU A 259 -16.42 -26.14 -27.48
CA GLU A 259 -15.39 -26.83 -26.71
C GLU A 259 -14.80 -28.01 -27.49
N ALA A 260 -15.65 -28.84 -28.11
CA ALA A 260 -15.18 -29.99 -28.91
C ALA A 260 -14.42 -29.57 -30.18
N LYS A 261 -14.73 -28.40 -30.76
CA LYS A 261 -13.96 -27.85 -31.89
C LYS A 261 -12.60 -27.33 -31.44
N LEU A 262 -12.54 -26.70 -30.27
CA LEU A 262 -11.29 -26.19 -29.70
C LEU A 262 -10.32 -27.32 -29.38
N ASP A 263 -10.79 -28.41 -28.78
CA ASP A 263 -9.97 -29.60 -28.47
C ASP A 263 -9.38 -30.24 -29.73
N ARG A 264 -10.16 -30.29 -30.82
CA ARG A 264 -9.68 -30.83 -32.12
C ARG A 264 -8.59 -29.97 -32.75
N MET A 265 -8.64 -28.64 -32.58
CA MET A 265 -7.60 -27.76 -33.13
C MET A 265 -6.32 -27.79 -32.30
N GLN A 266 -6.40 -28.14 -31.01
CA GLN A 266 -5.25 -28.16 -30.11
C GLN A 266 -4.54 -29.52 -30.04
N ARG A 267 -5.09 -30.59 -30.64
CA ARG A 267 -4.51 -31.92 -30.53
C ARG A 267 -3.43 -32.18 -31.60
N PRO A 268 -2.16 -32.43 -31.22
CA PRO A 268 -1.13 -32.79 -32.19
C PRO A 268 -1.36 -34.20 -32.79
N PRO A 269 -0.93 -34.46 -34.04
CA PRO A 269 -1.16 -35.74 -34.70
C PRO A 269 -0.37 -36.88 -34.02
N PRO A 270 -0.98 -38.08 -33.83
CA PRO A 270 -0.32 -39.17 -33.11
C PRO A 270 0.78 -39.82 -33.96
N SER A 271 2.01 -39.77 -33.46
CA SER A 271 3.19 -40.48 -33.96
C SER A 271 3.10 -42.00 -33.74
N SER A 272 3.46 -42.75 -34.78
CA SER A 272 3.79 -44.20 -34.87
C SER A 272 3.13 -45.18 -33.88
N ARG A 273 1.99 -45.76 -34.28
CA ARG A 273 1.27 -46.80 -33.50
C ARG A 273 2.02 -48.14 -33.50
N LYS A 274 2.71 -48.43 -32.39
CA LYS A 274 3.14 -49.79 -32.01
C LYS A 274 1.93 -50.58 -31.48
N CYS A 275 1.88 -51.88 -31.73
CA CYS A 275 0.83 -52.76 -31.23
C CYS A 275 0.82 -52.75 -29.69
N PHE A 276 -0.28 -52.32 -29.08
CA PHE A 276 -0.40 -52.26 -27.60
C PHE A 276 -0.29 -53.61 -26.90
N ASN A 277 -0.39 -54.73 -27.63
CA ASN A 277 -0.34 -56.06 -27.04
C ASN A 277 1.04 -56.74 -27.12
N CYS A 278 1.84 -56.44 -28.15
CA CYS A 278 3.18 -57.05 -28.33
C CYS A 278 4.31 -56.04 -28.55
N GLY A 279 4.01 -54.74 -28.59
CA GLY A 279 4.98 -53.65 -28.76
C GLY A 279 5.56 -53.51 -30.16
N ARG A 280 5.23 -54.38 -31.12
CA ARG A 280 5.77 -54.33 -32.49
C ARG A 280 4.96 -53.40 -33.39
N GLU A 281 5.64 -52.72 -34.29
CA GLU A 281 5.04 -51.83 -35.28
C GLU A 281 4.47 -52.59 -36.50
N GLY A 282 3.57 -51.96 -37.25
CA GLY A 282 2.95 -52.53 -38.45
C GLY A 282 1.57 -53.17 -38.27
N HIS A 283 1.06 -53.31 -37.05
CA HIS A 283 -0.33 -53.74 -36.79
C HIS A 283 -0.90 -53.17 -35.50
N LEU A 284 -2.23 -53.13 -35.40
CA LEU A 284 -2.97 -52.73 -34.20
C LEU A 284 -3.26 -53.96 -33.33
N ALA A 285 -3.47 -53.76 -32.01
CA ALA A 285 -3.73 -54.84 -31.04
C ALA A 285 -4.85 -55.81 -31.45
N ARG A 286 -5.84 -55.32 -32.20
CA ARG A 286 -6.96 -56.13 -32.72
C ARG A 286 -6.55 -57.17 -33.78
N ASN A 287 -5.42 -56.97 -34.46
CA ASN A 287 -4.89 -57.85 -35.51
C ASN A 287 -3.64 -58.62 -35.06
N CYS A 288 -3.42 -58.73 -33.74
CA CYS A 288 -2.25 -59.39 -33.18
C CYS A 288 -2.39 -60.93 -33.24
N ARG A 289 -1.57 -61.59 -34.08
CA ARG A 289 -1.60 -63.05 -34.27
C ARG A 289 -1.24 -63.87 -33.01
N GLU A 290 -0.60 -63.27 -32.00
CA GLU A 290 -0.20 -63.97 -30.77
C GLU A 290 -1.39 -64.28 -29.83
N LEU A 291 -2.51 -63.56 -29.93
CA LEU A 291 -3.71 -63.82 -29.10
C LEU A 291 -4.51 -65.05 -29.54
N ASN A 292 -4.39 -65.49 -30.80
CA ASN A 292 -5.20 -66.59 -31.33
C ASN A 292 -4.70 -67.99 -30.94
N ARG A 293 -3.56 -68.10 -30.23
CA ARG A 293 -2.98 -69.38 -29.79
C ARG A 293 -3.34 -69.79 -28.36
N ARG A 294 -3.95 -68.90 -27.57
CA ARG A 294 -4.27 -69.15 -26.15
C ARG A 294 -5.71 -69.60 -25.88
N GLN A 295 -6.54 -69.81 -26.92
CA GLN A 295 -7.95 -70.21 -26.78
C GLN A 295 -8.22 -71.73 -26.97
N VAL A 296 -7.19 -72.58 -26.96
CA VAL A 296 -7.39 -74.03 -26.97
C VAL A 296 -7.09 -74.56 -25.56
N HIS A 297 -8.14 -74.98 -24.85
CA HIS A 297 -8.16 -75.67 -23.54
C HIS A 297 -8.62 -74.84 -22.32
N ALA A 298 -9.94 -74.79 -22.09
CA ALA A 298 -10.57 -75.06 -20.79
C ALA A 298 -12.09 -75.24 -20.96
N PRO A 299 -12.74 -76.19 -20.25
CA PRO A 299 -14.13 -76.57 -20.48
C PRO A 299 -15.15 -75.64 -19.81
N ARG A 300 -16.35 -75.57 -20.40
CA ARG A 300 -17.55 -74.87 -19.90
C ARG A 300 -18.25 -75.67 -18.79
N ALA A 301 -18.52 -75.03 -17.66
CA ALA A 301 -19.65 -75.30 -16.77
C ALA A 301 -20.25 -73.92 -16.44
N GLY A 302 -21.52 -73.60 -16.59
CA GLY A 302 -22.74 -74.42 -16.44
C GLY A 302 -23.61 -73.66 -15.43
N SER A 303 -24.41 -72.72 -15.94
CA SER A 303 -25.29 -71.82 -15.19
C SER A 303 -26.53 -72.55 -14.69
N VAL A 304 -26.91 -72.40 -13.41
CA VAL A 304 -28.28 -72.69 -12.94
C VAL A 304 -28.74 -71.62 -11.94
N ASN A 305 -29.99 -71.21 -12.15
CA ASN A 305 -30.75 -70.14 -11.54
C ASN A 305 -31.23 -70.38 -10.09
N GLN A 306 -31.27 -69.28 -9.33
CA GLN A 306 -32.43 -68.72 -8.62
C GLN A 306 -33.38 -69.68 -7.86
N VAL A 307 -33.42 -69.58 -6.53
CA VAL A 307 -34.66 -69.75 -5.72
C VAL A 307 -34.61 -68.85 -4.49
N HIS A 308 -35.74 -68.19 -4.23
CA HIS A 308 -36.07 -67.33 -3.10
C HIS A 308 -36.24 -68.14 -1.80
N ASN A 309 -35.94 -67.57 -0.63
CA ASN A 309 -36.88 -67.71 0.48
C ASN A 309 -36.74 -66.65 1.58
N SER A 310 -37.89 -66.35 2.16
CA SER A 310 -38.18 -65.35 3.18
C SER A 310 -37.96 -65.85 4.62
N LYS A 311 -37.93 -64.87 5.54
CA LYS A 311 -38.31 -64.91 6.97
C LYS A 311 -37.55 -65.90 7.87
N ASN A 312 -36.82 -65.37 8.86
CA ASN A 312 -37.37 -64.96 10.16
C ASN A 312 -36.35 -64.10 10.90
#